data_AF-A0A316WFT5-F1
#
_entry.id   AF-A0A316WFT5-F1
#
_cell.length_a   1.000
_cell.length_b   1.000
_cell.length_c   1.000
_cell.angle_alpha   90.00
_cell.angle_beta   90.00
_cell.angle_gamma   90.00
#
_symmetry.space_group_name_H-M   'P 1'
#
loop_
_entity.id
_entity.type
_entity.pdbx_description
1 polymer ?
#
loop_
_entity_poly.entity_id
_entity_poly.type
_entity_poly.pdbx_seq_one_letter_code
_entity_poly.pdbx_strand_id
1 'polypeptide(L)' 'MIQSANTHGSLAGSLPCGSIPALITPMSSDGRIDWSAYRRLIDWHVESGTDAIVAV' A
#
# COMPACT_ATOMS: atom_id res chain seq x y z
N MET A 1 8.20 20.62 -38.62
CA MET A 1 8.99 19.55 -37.98
C MET A 1 9.75 20.16 -36.80
N ILE A 2 9.16 20.13 -35.61
CA ILE A 2 9.80 19.95 -34.29
C ILE A 2 8.66 19.83 -33.26
N GLN A 3 8.77 18.84 -32.38
CA GLN A 3 7.69 18.26 -31.60
C GLN A 3 7.21 19.17 -30.46
N SER A 4 5.91 19.09 -30.16
CA SER A 4 5.32 19.57 -28.89
C SER A 4 6.04 18.91 -27.73
N ALA A 5 6.71 19.72 -26.91
CA ALA A 5 7.36 19.29 -25.70
C ALA A 5 6.31 18.93 -24.64
N ASN A 6 5.74 17.74 -24.73
CA ASN A 6 5.11 17.09 -23.58
C ASN A 6 6.21 16.39 -22.77
N THR A 7 7.00 17.18 -22.04
CA THR A 7 7.93 16.65 -21.06
C THR A 7 7.16 16.19 -19.82
N HIS A 8 6.46 15.06 -19.91
CA HIS A 8 6.02 14.31 -18.73
C HIS A 8 7.17 13.38 -18.32
N GLY A 9 8.23 13.96 -17.78
CA GLY A 9 9.42 13.25 -17.33
C GLY A 9 9.83 13.71 -15.94
N SER A 10 9.20 13.15 -14.92
CA SER A 10 9.76 13.10 -13.56
C SER A 10 10.08 11.64 -13.27
N LEU A 11 11.37 11.31 -13.26
CA LEU A 11 11.88 9.99 -12.84
C LEU A 11 11.97 9.86 -11.30
N ALA A 12 11.31 10.74 -10.54
CA ALA A 12 10.96 10.43 -9.16
C ALA A 12 9.86 9.37 -9.23
N GLY A 13 10.14 8.13 -8.81
CA GLY A 13 9.15 7.05 -8.80
C GLY A 13 7.84 7.58 -8.25
N SER A 14 6.80 7.56 -9.09
CA SER A 14 5.48 8.08 -8.73
C SER A 14 5.09 7.43 -7.41
N LEU A 15 4.98 8.21 -6.34
CA LEU A 15 4.43 7.71 -5.09
C LEU A 15 3.04 7.15 -5.41
N PRO A 16 2.66 6.01 -4.81
CA PRO A 16 1.31 5.48 -4.99
C PRO A 16 0.30 6.58 -4.64
N CYS A 17 -0.70 6.74 -5.50
CA CYS A 17 -1.79 7.69 -5.32
C CYS A 17 -3.09 6.90 -5.12
N GLY A 18 -3.94 7.36 -4.20
CA GLY A 18 -5.16 6.65 -3.81
C GLY A 18 -5.23 6.39 -2.31
N SER A 19 -5.92 5.32 -1.90
CA SER A 19 -6.07 4.94 -0.50
C SER A 19 -4.87 4.11 -0.04
N ILE A 20 -4.19 4.58 1.02
CA ILE A 20 -2.98 3.93 1.56
C ILE A 20 -3.03 3.88 3.09
N PRO A 21 -3.76 2.92 3.68
CA PRO A 21 -3.84 2.76 5.11
C PRO A 21 -2.55 2.18 5.71
N ALA A 22 -2.21 2.68 6.90
CA ALA A 22 -1.22 2.07 7.77
C ALA A 22 -1.86 0.89 8.50
N LEU A 23 -1.32 -0.31 8.30
CA LEU A 23 -1.85 -1.51 8.94
C LEU A 23 -1.45 -1.55 10.41
N ILE A 24 -2.42 -1.92 11.25
CA ILE A 24 -2.11 -2.35 12.61
C ILE A 24 -1.40 -3.71 12.52
N THR A 25 -0.41 -3.95 13.38
CA THR A 25 0.23 -5.26 13.52
C THR A 25 -0.53 -6.05 14.58
N PRO A 26 -1.35 -7.06 14.19
CA PRO A 26 -2.13 -7.84 15.15
C PRO A 26 -1.19 -8.63 16.04
N MET A 27 -1.41 -8.53 17.34
CA MET A 27 -0.64 -9.26 18.33
C MET A 27 -1.55 -10.25 19.04
N SER A 28 -1.05 -11.47 19.22
CA SER A 28 -1.64 -12.47 20.08
C SER A 28 -1.54 -12.03 21.55
N SER A 29 -2.34 -12.63 22.42
CA SER A 29 -2.36 -12.30 23.86
C SER A 29 -1.04 -12.57 24.58
N ASP A 30 -0.18 -13.39 23.98
CA ASP A 30 1.18 -13.69 24.44
C ASP A 30 2.23 -12.66 23.96
N GLY A 31 1.81 -11.62 23.23
CA GLY A 31 2.68 -10.57 22.69
C GLY A 31 3.43 -10.97 21.41
N ARG A 32 3.12 -12.11 20.80
CA ARG A 32 3.65 -12.48 19.48
C ARG A 32 2.80 -11.89 18.37
N ILE A 33 3.35 -11.78 17.16
CA ILE A 33 2.56 -11.38 15.99
C ILE A 33 1.56 -12.49 15.65
N ASP A 34 0.29 -12.14 15.54
CA ASP A 34 -0.75 -13.01 15.00
C ASP A 34 -0.74 -12.93 13.46
N TRP A 35 0.05 -13.81 12.86
CA TRP A 35 0.17 -13.90 11.40
C TRP A 35 -1.13 -14.28 10.70
N SER A 36 -2.01 -15.02 11.38
CA SER A 36 -3.28 -15.45 10.80
C SER A 36 -4.26 -14.27 10.69
N ALA A 37 -4.35 -13.47 11.75
CA ALA A 37 -5.12 -12.22 11.75
C ALA A 37 -4.51 -11.20 10.78
N TYR A 38 -3.17 -11.11 10.72
CA TYR A 38 -2.49 -10.22 9.78
C TYR A 38 -2.80 -10.57 8.33
N ARG A 39 -2.77 -11.85 7.96
CA ARG A 39 -3.14 -12.30 6.61
C ARG A 39 -4.57 -11.93 6.25
N ARG A 40 -5.51 -12.16 7.18
CA ARG A 40 -6.92 -11.81 7.00
C ARG A 40 -7.13 -10.30 6.81
N LEU A 41 -6.36 -9.48 7.54
CA LEU A 41 -6.40 -8.02 7.39
C LEU A 41 -5.93 -7.59 5.99
N ILE A 42 -4.88 -8.24 5.46
CA ILE A 42 -4.39 -7.98 4.10
C ILE A 42 -5.45 -8.39 3.07
N ASP A 43 -6.06 -9.57 3.21
CA ASP A 43 -7.09 -10.05 2.29
C ASP A 43 -8.28 -9.09 2.22
N TRP A 44 -8.72 -8.56 3.37
CA TRP A 44 -9.78 -7.55 3.41
C TRP A 44 -9.40 -6.26 2.67
N HIS A 45 -8.14 -5.80 2.75
CA HIS A 45 -7.68 -4.62 2.00
C HIS A 45 -7.63 -4.86 0.48
N VAL A 46 -7.26 -6.07 0.07
CA VAL A 46 -7.29 -6.49 -1.34
C VAL A 46 -8.73 -6.50 -1.85
N GLU A 47 -9.66 -7.11 -1.11
CA GLU A 47 -11.09 -7.13 -1.45
C GLU A 47 -11.71 -5.72 -1.47
N SER A 48 -11.23 -4.83 -0.60
CA SER A 48 -11.68 -3.43 -0.53
C SER A 48 -11.11 -2.54 -1.65
N GLY A 49 -10.19 -3.05 -2.47
CA GLY A 49 -9.61 -2.30 -3.59
C GLY A 49 -8.66 -1.17 -3.16
N THR A 50 -7.92 -1.38 -2.08
CA THR A 50 -6.93 -0.39 -1.60
C THR A 50 -5.71 -0.35 -2.53
N ASP A 51 -5.23 0.85 -2.87
CA ASP A 51 -4.15 1.04 -3.85
C ASP A 51 -2.77 0.62 -3.31
N ALA A 52 -2.52 0.78 -2.01
CA ALA A 52 -1.32 0.28 -1.33
C ALA A 52 -1.56 0.13 0.18
N ILE A 53 -0.70 -0.62 0.86
CA ILE A 53 -0.71 -0.73 2.33
C ILE A 53 0.68 -0.38 2.87
N VAL A 54 0.73 0.23 4.06
CA VAL A 54 2.00 0.47 4.77
C VAL A 54 2.06 -0.45 5.98
N ALA A 55 3.06 -1.33 6.01
CA ALA A 55 3.40 -2.15 7.17
C ALA A 55 4.47 -1.45 8.01
N VAL A 56 4.25 -1.37 9.33
CA VAL A 56 5.14 -0.70 10.31
C VAL A 56 5.55 -1.62 11.45
#